data_AF-A0A251S0N1-F1
#
_entry.id   AF-A0A251S0N1-F1
#
_cell.length_a   1.000
_cell.length_b   1.000
_cell.length_c   1.000
_cell.angle_alpha   90.00
_cell.angle_beta   90.00
_cell.angle_gamma   90.00
#
_symmetry.space_group_name_H-M   'P 1'
#
loop_
_entity.id
_entity.type
_entity.pdbx_description
1 polymer ?
#
loop_
_entity_poly.entity_id
_entity_poly.type
_entity_poly.pdbx_seq_one_letter_code
_entity_poly.pdbx_strand_id
1 'polypeptide(L)'
;MVDEQDKLLPIANVGRIMKQILPPTAKISKEAKETMQECASEFICFVTGEASEKCQKENRKTVNGDDICWALASLGFDDCSNAVMSYLNKFREFEREKAAANQINENNVDEAAAGSSNSCKRIYHSK
;
A
#
# COMPACT_ATOMS: atom_id res chain seq x y z
N MET A 1 28.51 -3.98 -1.89
CA MET A 1 27.75 -4.37 -3.09
C MET A 1 26.51 -5.07 -2.59
N VAL A 2 25.32 -4.52 -2.83
CA VAL A 2 24.07 -5.23 -2.55
C VAL A 2 23.98 -6.37 -3.56
N ASP A 3 23.74 -7.59 -3.10
CA ASP A 3 23.69 -8.76 -3.98
C ASP A 3 22.54 -8.58 -4.99
N GLU A 4 22.78 -8.93 -6.25
CA GLU A 4 21.75 -8.87 -7.31
C GLU A 4 20.57 -9.79 -6.94
N GLN A 5 20.86 -10.90 -6.23
CA GLN A 5 19.85 -11.83 -5.72
C GLN A 5 18.97 -11.24 -4.62
N ASP A 6 19.48 -10.30 -3.81
CA ASP A 6 18.69 -9.65 -2.75
C ASP A 6 17.58 -8.75 -3.32
N LYS A 7 17.66 -8.39 -4.60
CA LYS A 7 16.66 -7.55 -5.28
C LYS A 7 15.56 -8.34 -5.97
N LEU A 8 15.72 -9.66 -6.09
CA LEU A 8 14.76 -10.51 -6.78
C LEU A 8 13.58 -10.89 -5.87
N LEU A 9 12.38 -10.94 -6.45
CA LEU A 9 11.20 -11.47 -5.76
C LEU A 9 11.38 -12.97 -5.47
N PRO A 10 10.82 -13.54 -4.39
CA PRO A 10 10.93 -14.98 -4.13
C PRO A 10 10.40 -15.82 -5.30
N ILE A 11 11.25 -16.71 -5.84
CA ILE A 11 10.94 -17.53 -7.03
C ILE A 11 9.66 -18.37 -6.86
N ALA A 12 9.37 -18.81 -5.64
CA ALA A 12 8.17 -19.57 -5.31
C ALA A 12 6.89 -18.74 -5.49
N ASN A 13 6.92 -17.44 -5.14
CA ASN A 13 5.78 -16.55 -5.28
C ASN A 13 5.53 -16.24 -6.76
N VAL A 14 6.59 -15.98 -7.53
CA VAL A 14 6.51 -15.79 -8.99
C VAL A 14 5.89 -17.03 -9.65
N GLY A 15 6.42 -18.22 -9.35
CA GLY A 15 5.90 -19.48 -9.89
C GLY A 15 4.43 -19.74 -9.52
N ARG A 16 3.99 -19.37 -8.30
CA ARG A 16 2.60 -19.50 -7.88
C ARG A 16 1.67 -18.60 -8.68
N ILE A 17 2.05 -17.34 -8.91
CA ILE A 17 1.24 -16.38 -9.69
C ILE A 17 1.17 -16.80 -11.16
N MET A 18 2.30 -17.16 -11.77
CA MET A 18 2.32 -17.66 -13.15
C MET A 18 1.37 -18.84 -13.34
N LYS A 19 1.26 -19.71 -12.33
CA LYS A 19 0.41 -20.92 -12.38
C LYS A 19 -1.09 -20.61 -12.30
N GLN A 20 -1.51 -19.48 -11.74
CA GLN A 20 -2.92 -19.11 -11.56
C GLN A 20 -3.68 -18.92 -12.87
N ILE A 21 -2.98 -18.49 -13.93
CA ILE A 21 -3.57 -18.27 -15.25
C ILE A 21 -3.45 -19.48 -16.19
N LEU A 22 -2.83 -20.57 -15.72
CA LEU A 22 -2.57 -21.77 -16.51
C LEU A 22 -3.49 -22.93 -16.07
N PRO A 23 -3.75 -23.89 -16.97
CA PRO A 23 -4.45 -25.12 -16.60
C PRO A 23 -3.76 -25.86 -15.43
N PRO A 24 -4.52 -26.59 -14.59
CA PRO A 24 -3.97 -27.29 -13.43
C PRO A 24 -2.82 -28.24 -13.76
N THR A 25 -2.86 -28.90 -14.92
CA THR A 25 -1.86 -29.88 -15.37
C THR A 25 -0.61 -29.26 -16.01
N ALA A 26 -0.62 -27.97 -16.35
CA ALA A 26 0.51 -27.31 -17.00
C ALA A 26 1.78 -27.36 -16.14
N LYS A 27 2.96 -27.46 -16.76
CA LYS A 27 4.25 -27.35 -16.06
C LYS A 27 4.95 -26.07 -16.49
N ILE A 28 5.65 -25.44 -15.56
CA ILE A 28 6.48 -24.26 -15.82
C ILE A 28 7.92 -24.70 -15.55
N SER A 29 8.81 -24.53 -16.53
CA SER A 29 10.21 -24.87 -16.38
C SER A 29 10.89 -23.99 -15.34
N LYS A 30 12.11 -24.36 -14.92
CA LYS A 30 12.88 -23.55 -13.98
C LYS A 30 13.27 -22.23 -14.62
N GLU A 31 13.76 -22.29 -15.85
CA GLU A 31 14.24 -21.16 -16.64
C GLU A 31 13.13 -20.14 -16.86
N ALA A 32 11.91 -20.59 -17.17
CA ALA A 32 10.77 -19.69 -17.34
C ALA A 32 10.40 -18.93 -16.05
N LYS A 33 10.59 -19.55 -14.87
CA LYS A 33 10.36 -18.86 -13.59
C LYS A 33 11.46 -17.84 -13.32
N GLU A 34 12.71 -18.18 -13.61
CA GLU A 34 13.86 -17.27 -13.44
C GLU A 34 13.74 -16.05 -14.36
N THR A 35 13.43 -16.26 -15.64
CA THR A 35 13.17 -15.15 -16.57
C THR A 35 12.03 -14.26 -16.09
N MET A 36 10.90 -14.83 -15.65
CA MET A 36 9.80 -14.01 -15.14
C MET A 36 10.13 -13.31 -13.82
N GLN A 37 10.99 -13.88 -12.98
CA GLN A 37 11.47 -13.25 -11.75
C GLN A 37 12.34 -12.03 -12.06
N GLU A 38 13.24 -12.13 -13.03
CA GLU A 38 14.04 -11.02 -13.54
C GLU A 38 13.14 -9.94 -14.15
N CYS A 39 12.23 -10.31 -15.06
CA CYS A 39 11.30 -9.36 -15.68
C CYS A 39 10.41 -8.65 -14.66
N ALA A 40 9.91 -9.35 -13.63
CA ALA A 40 9.09 -8.73 -12.60
C ALA A 40 9.89 -7.73 -11.75
N SER A 41 11.16 -8.04 -11.47
CA SER A 41 12.04 -7.16 -10.71
C SER A 41 12.42 -5.92 -11.53
N GLU A 42 12.73 -6.10 -12.81
CA GLU A 42 12.97 -5.02 -13.75
C GLU A 42 11.73 -4.15 -13.95
N PHE A 43 10.53 -4.75 -14.05
CA PHE A 43 9.27 -4.00 -14.16
C PHE A 43 9.07 -3.05 -12.97
N ILE A 44 9.38 -3.49 -11.75
CA ILE A 44 9.33 -2.61 -10.56
C ILE A 44 10.30 -1.45 -10.74
N CYS A 45 11.56 -1.71 -11.10
CA CYS A 45 12.57 -0.67 -11.34
C CYS A 45 12.14 0.30 -12.45
N PHE A 46 11.55 -0.21 -13.52
CA PHE A 46 11.12 0.56 -14.68
C PHE A 46 9.98 1.53 -14.33
N VAL A 47 8.89 1.01 -13.76
CA VAL A 47 7.72 1.83 -13.38
C VAL A 47 8.10 2.83 -12.28
N THR A 48 8.89 2.41 -11.29
CA THR A 48 9.32 3.32 -10.21
C THR A 48 10.32 4.37 -10.69
N GLY A 49 11.16 4.06 -11.69
CA GLY A 49 12.03 5.02 -12.36
C GLY A 49 11.24 6.13 -13.06
N GLU A 50 10.25 5.75 -13.86
CA GLU A 50 9.36 6.70 -14.57
C GLU A 50 8.57 7.60 -13.59
N ALA A 51 8.01 7.00 -12.53
CA ALA A 51 7.31 7.74 -11.49
C ALA A 51 8.24 8.71 -10.73
N SER A 52 9.47 8.28 -10.43
CA SER A 52 10.49 9.10 -9.79
C SER A 52 10.88 10.30 -10.66
N GLU A 53 11.06 10.09 -11.96
CA GLU A 53 11.38 11.16 -12.89
C GLU A 53 10.29 12.24 -12.93
N LYS A 54 9.01 11.83 -13.01
CA LYS A 54 7.89 12.78 -12.90
C LYS A 54 7.88 13.51 -11.57
N CYS A 55 8.01 12.80 -10.46
CA CYS A 55 8.04 13.38 -9.12
C CYS A 55 9.13 14.47 -9.01
N GLN A 56 10.33 14.20 -9.55
CA GLN A 56 11.43 15.15 -9.58
C GLN A 56 11.16 16.35 -10.48
N LYS A 57 10.57 16.15 -11.68
CA LYS A 57 10.14 17.24 -12.58
C LYS A 57 9.14 18.19 -11.91
N GLU A 58 8.33 17.68 -10.99
CA GLU A 58 7.38 18.46 -10.20
C GLU A 58 7.99 19.06 -8.90
N ASN A 59 9.32 19.02 -8.74
CA ASN A 59 10.05 19.48 -7.55
C ASN A 59 9.64 18.78 -6.24
N ARG A 60 9.10 17.56 -6.32
CA ARG A 60 8.77 16.75 -5.15
C ARG A 60 9.89 15.74 -4.87
N LYS A 61 10.15 15.50 -3.58
CA LYS A 61 11.15 14.52 -3.10
C LYS A 61 10.56 13.16 -2.74
N THR A 62 9.23 13.05 -2.71
CA THR A 62 8.51 11.86 -2.27
C THR A 62 7.57 11.42 -3.36
N VAL A 63 7.85 10.24 -3.91
CA VAL A 63 6.97 9.55 -4.85
C VAL A 63 5.73 9.08 -4.10
N ASN A 64 4.55 9.32 -4.66
CA ASN A 64 3.27 8.92 -4.08
C ASN A 64 2.51 7.93 -4.99
N GLY A 65 1.33 7.49 -4.56
CA GLY A 65 0.52 6.54 -5.33
C GLY A 65 0.00 7.09 -6.67
N ASP A 66 -0.24 8.40 -6.77
CA ASP A 66 -0.71 9.02 -8.02
C ASP A 66 0.40 9.05 -9.08
N ASP A 67 1.67 9.16 -8.66
CA ASP A 67 2.84 9.06 -9.55
C ASP A 67 2.93 7.68 -10.18
N ILE A 68 2.69 6.63 -9.40
CA ILE A 68 2.69 5.24 -9.89
C ILE A 68 1.55 5.02 -10.88
N CYS A 69 0.34 5.52 -10.58
CA CYS A 69 -0.80 5.40 -11.49
C CYS A 69 -0.52 6.11 -12.82
N TRP A 70 0.07 7.32 -12.76
CA TRP A 70 0.48 8.05 -13.95
C TRP A 70 1.56 7.32 -14.74
N ALA A 71 2.60 6.80 -14.08
CA ALA A 71 3.69 6.10 -14.76
C ALA A 71 3.16 4.87 -15.51
N LEU A 72 2.30 4.07 -14.88
CA LEU A 72 1.64 2.93 -15.53
C LEU A 72 0.87 3.35 -16.78
N ALA A 73 0.08 4.44 -16.73
CA ALA A 73 -0.65 4.93 -17.89
C ALA A 73 0.29 5.48 -18.99
N SER A 74 1.31 6.25 -18.62
CA SER A 74 2.31 6.81 -19.55
C SER A 74 3.07 5.71 -20.31
N LEU A 75 3.32 4.59 -19.64
CA LEU A 75 4.00 3.42 -20.19
C LEU A 75 3.08 2.47 -20.98
N GLY A 76 1.79 2.79 -21.09
CA GLY A 76 0.81 2.00 -21.85
C GLY A 76 0.19 0.83 -21.09
N PHE A 77 0.29 0.80 -19.76
CA PHE A 77 -0.35 -0.18 -18.88
C PHE A 77 -1.68 0.35 -18.32
N ASP A 78 -2.57 0.84 -19.18
CA ASP A 78 -3.81 1.53 -18.78
C ASP A 78 -4.72 0.68 -17.89
N ASP A 79 -4.90 -0.60 -18.22
CA ASP A 79 -5.71 -1.53 -17.42
C ASP A 79 -5.15 -1.70 -16.00
N CYS A 80 -3.82 -1.80 -15.88
CA CYS A 80 -3.13 -1.84 -14.59
C CYS A 80 -3.27 -0.52 -13.84
N SER A 81 -3.12 0.61 -14.53
CA SER A 81 -3.28 1.95 -13.94
C SER A 81 -4.68 2.10 -13.33
N ASN A 82 -5.72 1.73 -14.08
CA ASN A 82 -7.11 1.78 -13.63
C ASN A 82 -7.36 0.89 -12.40
N ALA A 83 -6.82 -0.34 -12.42
CA ALA A 83 -6.94 -1.27 -11.30
C ALA A 83 -6.25 -0.73 -10.03
N VAL A 84 -5.02 -0.21 -10.17
CA VAL A 84 -4.25 0.35 -9.06
C VAL A 84 -4.89 1.62 -8.52
N MET A 85 -5.42 2.49 -9.38
CA MET A 85 -6.12 3.71 -8.98
C MET A 85 -7.38 3.40 -8.16
N SER A 86 -8.15 2.38 -8.58
CA SER A 86 -9.31 1.90 -7.82
C SER A 86 -8.90 1.40 -6.42
N TYR A 87 -7.81 0.64 -6.34
CA TYR A 87 -7.26 0.18 -5.06
C TYR A 87 -6.78 1.35 -4.18
N LEU A 88 -6.05 2.31 -4.75
CA LEU A 88 -5.55 3.49 -4.03
C LEU A 88 -6.68 4.30 -3.42
N ASN A 89 -7.79 4.47 -4.14
CA ASN A 89 -8.96 5.19 -3.63
C ASN A 89 -9.61 4.47 -2.45
N LYS A 90 -9.78 3.14 -2.53
CA LYS A 90 -10.29 2.33 -1.41
C LYS A 90 -9.37 2.36 -0.20
N PHE A 91 -8.06 2.30 -0.42
CA PHE A 91 -7.07 2.41 0.66
C PHE A 91 -7.15 3.78 1.36
N ARG A 92 -7.26 4.87 0.59
CA ARG A 92 -7.44 6.22 1.13
C ARG A 92 -8.74 6.36 1.92
N GLU A 93 -9.82 5.72 1.49
CA GLU A 93 -11.10 5.69 2.22
C GLU A 93 -10.97 4.93 3.54
N PHE A 94 -10.42 3.72 3.51
CA PHE A 94 -10.17 2.91 4.70
C PHE A 94 -9.32 3.65 5.75
N GLU A 95 -8.25 4.33 5.33
CA GLU A 95 -7.40 5.10 6.26
C GLU A 95 -8.17 6.29 6.89
N ARG A 96 -9.10 6.93 6.15
CA ARG A 96 -9.97 7.98 6.71
C ARG A 96 -10.94 7.43 7.74
N GLU A 97 -11.58 6.30 7.45
CA GLU A 97 -12.51 5.65 8.39
C GLU A 97 -11.80 5.23 9.68
N LYS A 98 -10.61 4.65 9.55
CA LYS A 98 -9.77 4.26 10.69
C LYS A 98 -9.37 5.47 11.53
N ALA A 99 -8.99 6.58 10.89
CA ALA A 99 -8.68 7.82 11.60
C ALA A 99 -9.90 8.39 12.34
N ALA A 100 -11.09 8.34 11.73
CA ALA A 100 -12.33 8.78 12.35
C ALA A 100 -12.74 7.90 13.55
N ALA A 101 -12.60 6.57 13.43
CA ALA A 101 -12.88 5.63 14.52
C ALA A 101 -11.95 5.85 15.72
N ASN A 102 -10.68 6.14 15.47
CA ASN A 102 -9.72 6.45 16.55
C ASN A 102 -10.08 7.75 17.28
N GLN A 103 -10.50 8.79 16.55
CA GLN A 103 -10.96 10.05 17.16
C GLN A 103 -12.21 9.85 18.01
N ILE A 104 -13.16 9.01 17.58
CA ILE A 104 -14.35 8.68 18.38
C ILE A 104 -13.95 7.98 19.69
N ASN A 105 -12.99 7.05 19.65
CA ASN A 105 -12.53 6.37 20.85
C ASN A 105 -11.80 7.32 21.82
N GLU A 106 -10.97 8.24 21.33
CA GLU A 106 -10.30 9.25 22.18
C GLU A 106 -11.31 10.18 22.86
N ASN A 107 -12.31 10.67 22.13
CA ASN A 107 -13.35 11.54 22.69
C ASN A 107 -14.21 10.83 23.75
N ASN A 108 -14.50 9.54 23.59
CA ASN A 108 -15.25 8.75 24.58
C ASN A 108 -14.45 8.51 25.88
N VAL A 109 -13.12 8.42 25.81
CA VAL A 109 -12.25 8.26 26.98
C VAL A 109 -12.19 9.56 27.79
N ASP A 110 -12.12 10.71 27.11
CA ASP A 110 -12.13 12.02 27.77
C ASP A 110 -13.50 12.34 28.39
N GLU A 111 -14.61 11.94 27.77
CA GLU A 111 -15.96 12.13 28.32
C GLU A 111 -16.23 11.21 29.53
N ALA A 112 -15.70 9.99 29.53
CA ALA A 112 -15.73 9.09 30.70
C ALA A 112 -14.85 9.60 31.87
N ALA A 113 -13.72 10.23 31.58
CA ALA A 113 -12.87 10.87 32.58
C ALA A 113 -13.52 12.13 33.19
N ALA A 114 -14.26 12.90 32.39
CA ALA A 114 -15.03 14.05 32.85
C ALA A 114 -16.27 13.65 33.68
N GLY A 115 -16.90 12.51 33.37
CA GLY A 115 -18.07 11.98 34.09
C GLY A 115 -17.80 11.50 35.52
N SER A 116 -16.54 11.15 35.85
CA SER A 116 -16.16 10.67 37.19
C SER A 116 -15.98 11.81 38.22
N SER A 117 -15.82 13.06 37.80
CA SER A 117 -15.56 14.20 38.71
C SER A 117 -16.79 14.80 39.40
N ASN A 118 -18.01 14.41 39.03
CA ASN A 118 -19.23 15.02 39.58
C ASN A 118 -19.86 14.28 40.77
N SER A 119 -19.33 13.14 41.21
CA SER A 119 -19.80 12.46 42.44
C SER A 119 -19.09 12.94 43.72
N CYS A 120 -17.91 13.56 43.61
CA CYS A 120 -17.07 13.91 44.77
C CYS A 120 -17.32 15.33 45.34
N LYS A 121 -18.01 16.23 44.61
CA LYS A 121 -18.19 17.63 45.06
C LYS A 121 -19.43 17.92 45.92
N ARG A 122 -20.29 16.94 46.23
CA ARG A 122 -21.52 17.18 47.01
C ARG A 122 -21.41 16.97 48.53
N ILE A 123 -20.26 16.58 49.08
CA ILE A 123 -20.19 16.12 50.49
C ILE A 123 -19.65 17.19 51.47
N TYR A 124 -19.10 18.33 51.00
CA TYR A 124 -18.37 19.26 51.88
C TYR A 124 -19.08 20.61 52.20
N HIS A 125 -20.41 20.72 52.10
CA HIS A 125 -21.13 21.95 52.51
C HIS A 125 -22.31 21.66 53.45
N SER A 126 -22.08 20.85 54.48
CA SER A 126 -23.04 20.76 55.58
C SER A 126 -22.35 20.38 56.89
N LYS A 127 -21.55 21.30 57.44
CA LYS A 127 -21.46 21.60 58.87
C LYS A 127 -21.02 23.04 59.06
#